data_AF-A0A165QWL0-F1
#
_entry.id   AF-A0A165QWL0-F1
#
_cell.length_a   1.000
_cell.length_b   1.000
_cell.length_c   1.000
_cell.angle_alpha   90.00
_cell.angle_beta   90.00
_cell.angle_gamma   90.00
#
_symmetry.space_group_name_H-M   'P 1'
#
loop_
_entity.id
_entity.type
_entity.pdbx_description
1 polymer ?
#
loop_
_entity_poly.entity_id
_entity_poly.type
_entity_poly.pdbx_seq_one_letter_code
_entity_poly.pdbx_strand_id
1 'polypeptide(L)'
;AAGLIALADLKTPGYRIALKGTSSFLDALFLVPGIHCQRYVSNVNGAEYPATGAMTTGYVFRTENEATVYYLQRVGLPGHLVTLEVLPTAPKPALFSKDALVRALYLVGIVSTLAVTLCLYQIQDLWGLYVVAMLITARLLNILVIKRRSKLGWKGAPEPGVKGDLLILLSQDRWVRMRGLVDDLKTVTSGSWMREETTVESFFVNVGTILVYASPAVAVNASAAGGLLIGSLLLITLALLGLCNALTETQHMFGRTLRIVEPPKKYRRRLDLVEELVKVSGRNDWAIGMGMIVP
;
A
#
# COMPACT_ATOMS: atom_id res chain seq x y z
N ALA A 1 4.58 13.73 26.71
CA ALA A 1 5.15 12.61 25.92
C ALA A 1 4.23 12.16 24.77
N ALA A 2 2.96 11.87 25.01
CA ALA A 2 2.04 11.33 24.00
C ALA A 2 1.85 12.20 22.74
N GLY A 3 1.82 13.53 22.89
CA GLY A 3 1.76 14.44 21.74
C GLY A 3 2.93 14.28 20.77
N LEU A 4 4.15 14.04 21.27
CA LEU A 4 5.33 13.86 20.43
C LEU A 4 5.27 12.58 19.60
N ILE A 5 4.63 11.53 20.15
CA ILE A 5 4.46 10.24 19.47
C ILE A 5 3.55 10.41 18.24
N ALA A 6 2.51 11.24 18.32
CA ALA A 6 1.62 11.50 17.18
C ALA A 6 2.35 12.15 15.99
N LEU A 7 3.39 12.95 16.25
CA LEU A 7 4.21 13.63 15.25
C LEU A 7 5.25 12.76 14.58
N ALA A 8 5.42 11.50 15.00
CA ALA A 8 6.41 10.64 14.37
C ALA A 8 6.09 10.46 12.87
N ASP A 9 7.06 10.77 12.02
CA ASP A 9 6.96 10.70 10.55
C ASP A 9 6.99 9.25 10.04
N LEU A 10 5.97 8.48 10.41
CA LEU A 10 5.87 7.07 10.08
C LEU A 10 5.00 6.86 8.84
N LYS A 11 5.59 6.22 7.83
CA LYS A 11 4.94 5.89 6.55
C LYS A 11 4.05 4.63 6.62
N THR A 12 3.99 3.98 7.78
CA THR A 12 3.21 2.74 8.04
C THR A 12 1.76 2.81 7.54
N PRO A 13 1.01 3.91 7.72
CA PRO A 13 -0.33 4.04 7.16
C PRO A 13 -0.34 4.02 5.63
N GLY A 14 0.63 4.67 5.00
CA GLY A 14 0.77 4.72 3.55
C GLY A 14 1.02 3.35 2.94
N TYR A 15 1.89 2.56 3.56
CA TYR A 15 2.14 1.17 3.14
C TYR A 15 0.87 0.32 3.19
N ARG A 16 0.04 0.51 4.22
CA ARG A 16 -1.24 -0.21 4.31
C ARG A 16 -2.17 0.14 3.16
N ILE A 17 -2.27 1.43 2.84
CA ILE A 17 -3.12 1.94 1.75
C ILE A 17 -2.61 1.40 0.42
N ALA A 18 -1.29 1.35 0.19
CA ALA A 18 -0.70 0.80 -1.02
C ALA A 18 -0.99 -0.70 -1.21
N LEU A 19 -0.98 -1.48 -0.12
CA LEU A 19 -1.32 -2.90 -0.16
C LEU A 19 -2.82 -3.16 -0.38
N LYS A 20 -3.70 -2.26 0.07
CA LYS A 20 -5.15 -2.39 -0.13
C LYS A 20 -5.68 -1.66 -1.36
N GLY A 21 -4.87 -0.80 -1.98
CA GLY A 21 -5.25 0.06 -3.11
C GLY A 21 -6.22 1.18 -2.76
N THR A 22 -6.73 1.23 -1.52
CA THR A 22 -7.68 2.24 -1.03
C THR A 22 -7.76 2.20 0.50
N SER A 23 -8.59 3.07 1.08
CA SER A 23 -8.89 3.12 2.52
C SER A 23 -10.36 2.78 2.80
N SER A 24 -10.66 2.25 3.99
CA SER A 24 -12.02 2.13 4.50
C SER A 24 -12.40 3.34 5.37
N PHE A 25 -13.69 3.61 5.55
CA PHE A 25 -14.13 4.67 6.48
C PHE A 25 -13.85 4.30 7.94
N LEU A 26 -13.85 3.00 8.26
CA LEU A 26 -13.50 2.50 9.59
C LEU A 26 -12.04 2.80 9.95
N ASP A 27 -11.17 3.07 8.95
CA ASP A 27 -9.78 3.45 9.17
C ASP A 27 -9.65 4.80 9.89
N ALA A 28 -10.73 5.59 9.99
CA ALA A 28 -10.79 6.82 10.78
C ALA A 28 -10.67 6.55 12.28
N LEU A 29 -11.11 5.38 12.74
CA LEU A 29 -11.02 4.93 14.13
C LEU A 29 -9.73 4.15 14.42
N PHE A 30 -8.88 3.91 13.42
CA PHE A 30 -7.57 3.30 13.61
C PHE A 30 -6.53 4.42 13.69
N LEU A 31 -6.35 4.98 14.88
CA LEU A 31 -5.37 6.05 15.12
C LEU A 31 -3.97 5.47 15.16
N VAL A 32 -3.03 6.11 14.47
CA VAL A 32 -1.60 5.75 14.42
C VAL A 32 -0.79 7.01 14.23
N PRO A 33 0.47 7.06 14.66
CA PRO A 33 1.39 8.13 14.26
C PRO A 33 1.55 8.23 12.73
N GLY A 34 1.91 9.41 12.24
CA GLY A 34 2.18 9.64 10.82
C GLY A 34 0.92 9.78 9.96
N ILE A 35 -0.22 10.21 10.53
CA ILE A 35 -1.46 10.47 9.78
C ILE A 35 -1.20 11.53 8.69
N HIS A 36 -0.45 12.58 9.00
CA HIS A 36 -0.09 13.65 8.06
C HIS A 36 0.80 13.15 6.90
N CYS A 37 1.56 12.07 7.10
CA CYS A 37 2.39 11.48 6.03
C CYS A 37 1.55 10.82 4.92
N GLN A 38 0.24 10.60 5.13
CA GLN A 38 -0.65 10.00 4.14
C GLN A 38 -0.78 10.81 2.84
N ARG A 39 -0.41 12.09 2.86
CA ARG A 39 -0.35 12.92 1.67
C ARG A 39 0.65 12.39 0.62
N TYR A 40 1.77 11.82 1.08
CA TYR A 40 2.87 11.36 0.23
C TYR A 40 2.73 9.92 -0.22
N VAL A 41 1.52 9.35 -0.15
CA VAL A 41 1.27 7.93 -0.42
C VAL A 41 1.43 7.58 -1.90
N SER A 42 1.36 8.55 -2.81
CA SER A 42 1.76 8.33 -4.21
C SER A 42 3.25 8.05 -4.36
N ASN A 43 4.10 8.48 -3.42
CA ASN A 43 5.56 8.35 -3.52
C ASN A 43 6.10 7.08 -2.84
N VAL A 44 5.23 6.07 -2.62
CA VAL A 44 5.61 4.79 -1.98
C VAL A 44 6.57 3.95 -2.83
N ASN A 45 6.61 4.18 -4.14
CA ASN A 45 7.52 3.52 -5.08
C ASN A 45 8.97 4.01 -5.01
N GLY A 46 9.27 5.03 -4.20
CA GLY A 46 10.63 5.58 -4.12
C GLY A 46 11.13 6.17 -5.45
N ALA A 47 10.22 6.70 -6.27
CA ALA A 47 10.47 7.20 -7.62
C ALA A 47 10.96 6.16 -8.64
N GLU A 48 10.77 4.86 -8.36
CA GLU A 48 11.03 3.79 -9.31
C GLU A 48 9.85 3.58 -10.27
N TYR A 49 10.15 3.43 -11.57
CA TYR A 49 9.20 3.05 -12.62
C TYR A 49 9.82 1.95 -13.47
N PRO A 50 9.65 0.67 -13.08
CA PRO A 50 10.42 -0.43 -13.63
C PRO A 50 10.04 -0.71 -15.08
N ALA A 51 11.05 -1.04 -15.89
CA ALA A 51 10.85 -1.48 -17.26
C ALA A 51 10.10 -2.82 -17.28
N THR A 52 9.09 -2.90 -18.13
CA THR A 52 8.15 -4.02 -18.22
C THR A 52 8.05 -4.46 -19.66
N GLY A 53 8.42 -5.71 -19.93
CA GLY A 53 8.32 -6.34 -21.24
C GLY A 53 7.16 -7.31 -21.27
N ALA A 54 6.24 -7.14 -22.21
CA ALA A 54 5.19 -8.12 -22.49
C ALA A 54 5.80 -9.28 -23.28
N MET A 55 5.96 -10.43 -22.64
CA MET A 55 6.53 -11.63 -23.25
C MET A 55 5.65 -12.22 -24.36
N THR A 56 4.36 -11.87 -24.38
CA THR A 56 3.40 -12.33 -25.40
C THR A 56 3.45 -11.49 -26.68
N THR A 57 3.65 -10.17 -26.58
CA THR A 57 3.56 -9.24 -27.72
C THR A 57 4.89 -8.62 -28.12
N GLY A 58 5.92 -8.67 -27.26
CA GLY A 58 7.19 -7.97 -27.47
C GLY A 58 7.20 -6.52 -26.99
N TYR A 59 6.05 -5.96 -26.61
CA TYR A 59 5.92 -4.54 -26.26
C TYR A 59 6.60 -4.22 -24.93
N VAL A 60 7.34 -3.11 -24.90
CA VAL A 60 8.06 -2.64 -23.70
C VAL A 60 7.46 -1.33 -23.23
N PHE A 61 7.13 -1.26 -21.95
CA PHE A 61 6.57 -0.09 -21.28
C PHE A 61 7.08 0.02 -19.84
N ARG A 62 6.58 0.97 -19.07
CA ARG A 62 6.91 1.11 -17.65
C ARG A 62 5.69 0.79 -16.81
N THR A 63 5.90 0.09 -15.69
CA THR A 63 4.84 -0.02 -14.67
C THR A 63 4.70 1.32 -13.98
N GLU A 64 3.57 1.99 -14.17
CA GLU A 64 3.31 3.35 -13.68
C GLU A 64 2.59 3.37 -12.33
N ASN A 65 1.85 2.31 -12.00
CA ASN A 65 1.11 2.23 -10.74
C ASN A 65 2.05 2.14 -9.54
N GLU A 66 2.13 3.21 -8.75
CA GLU A 66 3.11 3.40 -7.69
C GLU A 66 2.91 2.40 -6.54
N ALA A 67 1.66 2.08 -6.20
CA ALA A 67 1.37 1.06 -5.20
C ALA A 67 1.76 -0.33 -5.67
N THR A 68 1.56 -0.65 -6.95
CA THR A 68 2.01 -1.92 -7.51
C THR A 68 3.52 -2.00 -7.52
N VAL A 69 4.23 -0.95 -7.92
CA VAL A 69 5.71 -0.92 -7.81
C VAL A 69 6.17 -1.14 -6.36
N TYR A 70 5.53 -0.50 -5.38
CA TYR A 70 5.83 -0.75 -3.96
C TYR A 70 5.66 -2.22 -3.56
N TYR A 71 4.58 -2.88 -4.00
CA TYR A 71 4.37 -4.30 -3.75
C TYR A 71 5.44 -5.16 -4.43
N LEU A 72 5.78 -4.85 -5.67
CA LEU A 72 6.83 -5.53 -6.43
C LEU A 72 8.21 -5.42 -5.77
N GLN A 73 8.58 -4.23 -5.28
CA GLN A 73 9.80 -4.02 -4.50
C GLN A 73 9.81 -4.86 -3.23
N ARG A 74 8.65 -5.01 -2.57
CA ARG A 74 8.52 -5.78 -1.34
C ARG A 74 8.65 -7.29 -1.55
N VAL A 75 8.09 -7.83 -2.63
CA VAL A 75 8.15 -9.28 -2.92
C VAL A 75 9.39 -9.70 -3.69
N GLY A 76 10.02 -8.76 -4.42
CA GLY A 76 11.19 -9.02 -5.23
C GLY A 76 12.42 -9.39 -4.39
N LEU A 77 13.13 -10.44 -4.82
CA LEU A 77 14.38 -10.90 -4.20
C LEU A 77 15.54 -10.75 -5.20
N PRO A 78 16.69 -10.17 -4.81
CA PRO A 78 17.81 -9.98 -5.72
C PRO A 78 18.30 -11.30 -6.32
N GLY A 79 18.48 -11.34 -7.64
CA GLY A 79 18.92 -12.53 -8.37
C GLY A 79 17.88 -13.66 -8.44
N HIS A 80 16.62 -13.39 -8.09
CA HIS A 80 15.52 -14.36 -8.18
C HIS A 80 14.41 -13.85 -9.10
N LEU A 81 13.77 -14.79 -9.79
CA LEU A 81 12.50 -14.57 -10.47
C LEU A 81 11.35 -14.92 -9.52
N VAL A 82 10.49 -13.94 -9.24
CA VAL A 82 9.27 -14.13 -8.47
C VAL A 82 8.08 -14.13 -9.42
N THR A 83 7.26 -15.19 -9.40
CA THR A 83 6.06 -15.28 -10.24
C THR A 83 4.82 -14.84 -9.47
N LEU A 84 4.13 -13.83 -10.01
CA LEU A 84 2.86 -13.30 -9.53
C LEU A 84 1.72 -13.64 -10.48
N GLU A 85 0.54 -13.91 -9.94
CA GLU A 85 -0.73 -13.89 -10.67
C GLU A 85 -1.59 -12.70 -10.28
N VAL A 86 -2.28 -12.15 -11.28
CA VAL A 86 -3.35 -11.18 -11.10
C VAL A 86 -4.69 -11.87 -11.27
N LEU A 87 -5.48 -11.87 -10.20
CA LEU A 87 -6.78 -12.53 -10.14
C LEU A 87 -7.92 -11.50 -10.06
N PRO A 88 -9.06 -11.73 -10.73
CA PRO A 88 -10.18 -10.79 -10.77
C PRO A 88 -10.96 -10.67 -9.45
N THR A 89 -10.84 -11.66 -8.57
CA THR A 89 -11.55 -11.71 -7.28
C THR A 89 -10.61 -12.17 -6.17
N ALA A 90 -10.66 -11.50 -5.02
CA ALA A 90 -9.96 -11.97 -3.83
C ALA A 90 -10.52 -13.35 -3.43
N PRO A 91 -9.68 -14.39 -3.26
CA PRO A 91 -10.15 -15.67 -2.77
C PRO A 91 -10.82 -15.48 -1.40
N LYS A 92 -11.89 -16.24 -1.13
CA LYS A 92 -12.54 -16.20 0.18
C LYS A 92 -11.48 -16.51 1.26
N PRO A 93 -11.34 -15.66 2.28
CA PRO A 93 -10.34 -15.90 3.32
C PRO A 93 -10.68 -17.21 4.03
N ALA A 94 -9.73 -18.13 4.08
CA ALA A 94 -9.87 -19.29 4.97
C ALA A 94 -9.93 -18.80 6.42
N LEU A 95 -10.74 -19.46 7.25
CA LEU A 95 -10.98 -19.06 8.64
C LEU A 95 -9.69 -18.93 9.48
N PHE A 96 -8.66 -19.71 9.13
CA PHE A 96 -7.34 -19.74 9.78
C PHE A 96 -6.20 -19.22 8.87
N SER A 97 -6.51 -18.34 7.92
CA SER A 97 -5.48 -17.70 7.08
C SER A 97 -4.76 -16.55 7.81
N LYS A 98 -3.55 -16.22 7.36
CA LYS A 98 -2.86 -14.96 7.71
C LYS A 98 -3.76 -13.74 7.47
N ASP A 99 -4.64 -13.79 6.47
CA ASP A 99 -5.62 -12.73 6.22
C ASP A 99 -6.64 -12.55 7.36
N ALA A 100 -7.06 -13.64 8.01
CA ALA A 100 -7.95 -13.59 9.16
C ALA A 100 -7.25 -12.97 10.37
N LEU A 101 -5.98 -13.35 10.60
CA LEU A 101 -5.14 -12.74 11.62
C LEU A 101 -4.95 -11.22 11.38
N VAL A 102 -4.65 -10.82 10.15
CA VAL A 102 -4.53 -9.40 9.77
C VAL A 102 -5.84 -8.64 10.03
N ARG A 103 -7.00 -9.25 9.74
CA ARG A 103 -8.31 -8.64 10.04
C ARG A 103 -8.55 -8.52 11.55
N ALA A 104 -8.22 -9.55 12.32
CA ALA A 104 -8.37 -9.55 13.78
C ALA A 104 -7.49 -8.47 14.43
N LEU A 105 -6.20 -8.39 14.07
CA LEU A 105 -5.29 -7.36 14.55
C LEU A 105 -5.78 -5.94 14.19
N TYR A 106 -6.36 -5.79 13.00
CA TYR A 106 -6.94 -4.51 12.57
C TYR A 106 -8.16 -4.11 13.41
N LEU A 107 -9.06 -5.06 13.69
CA LEU A 107 -10.22 -4.85 14.55
C LEU A 107 -9.81 -4.52 15.99
N VAL A 108 -8.77 -5.19 16.51
CA VAL A 108 -8.22 -4.88 17.84
C VAL A 108 -7.80 -3.41 17.91
N GLY A 109 -7.11 -2.86 16.90
CA GLY A 109 -6.72 -1.45 16.91
C GLY A 109 -7.90 -0.47 16.89
N ILE A 110 -8.99 -0.79 16.16
CA ILE A 110 -10.23 0.01 16.19
C ILE A 110 -10.87 -0.05 17.59
N VAL A 111 -11.00 -1.25 18.14
CA VAL A 111 -11.60 -1.46 19.48
C VAL A 111 -10.76 -0.78 20.56
N SER A 112 -9.43 -0.81 20.46
CA SER A 112 -8.54 -0.09 21.38
C SER A 112 -8.78 1.41 21.37
N THR A 113 -9.03 2.02 20.20
CA THR A 113 -9.34 3.46 20.10
C THR A 113 -10.67 3.79 20.77
N LEU A 114 -11.70 2.97 20.54
CA LEU A 114 -13.00 3.13 21.20
C LEU A 114 -12.89 2.96 22.71
N ALA A 115 -12.15 1.94 23.17
CA ALA A 115 -11.92 1.69 24.59
C ALA A 115 -11.21 2.86 25.27
N VAL A 116 -10.15 3.40 24.65
CA VAL A 116 -9.42 4.57 25.18
C VAL A 116 -10.30 5.81 25.21
N THR A 117 -11.12 6.02 24.18
CA THR A 117 -12.09 7.14 24.16
C THR A 117 -13.08 7.02 25.33
N LEU A 118 -13.59 5.82 25.61
CA LEU A 118 -14.49 5.56 26.73
C LEU A 118 -13.79 5.78 28.08
N CYS A 119 -12.54 5.32 28.25
CA CYS A 119 -11.77 5.54 29.47
C CYS A 119 -11.52 7.03 29.72
N LEU A 120 -11.16 7.80 28.69
CA LEU A 120 -10.98 9.25 28.81
C LEU A 120 -12.27 9.96 29.22
N TYR A 121 -13.41 9.52 28.68
CA TYR A 121 -14.72 10.03 29.09
C TYR A 121 -15.03 9.71 30.56
N GLN A 122 -14.75 8.48 31.03
CA GLN A 122 -14.94 8.10 32.43
C GLN A 122 -14.06 8.91 33.39
N ILE A 123 -12.83 9.22 33.00
CA ILE A 123 -11.89 10.04 33.78
C ILE A 123 -12.24 11.55 33.68
N GLN A 124 -13.23 11.93 32.86
CA GLN A 124 -13.63 13.32 32.58
C GLN A 124 -12.46 14.16 32.01
N ASP A 125 -11.53 13.52 31.28
CA ASP A 125 -10.42 14.21 30.63
C ASP A 125 -10.84 14.76 29.27
N LEU A 126 -11.48 15.94 29.29
CA LEU A 126 -11.96 16.62 28.09
C LEU A 126 -10.83 16.97 27.12
N TRP A 127 -9.66 17.37 27.63
CA TRP A 127 -8.49 17.68 26.81
C TRP A 127 -7.99 16.45 26.06
N GLY A 128 -7.92 15.30 26.73
CA GLY A 128 -7.62 14.02 26.09
C GLY A 128 -8.65 13.65 25.01
N LEU A 129 -9.94 13.85 25.28
CA LEU A 129 -11.00 13.64 24.28
C LEU A 129 -10.84 14.55 23.06
N TYR A 130 -10.51 15.84 23.25
CA TYR A 130 -10.24 16.76 22.14
C TYR A 130 -9.06 16.28 21.29
N VAL A 131 -7.98 15.80 21.91
CA VAL A 131 -6.82 15.25 21.18
C VAL A 131 -7.24 14.07 20.31
N VAL A 132 -7.99 13.11 20.87
CA VAL A 132 -8.50 11.96 20.11
C VAL A 132 -9.42 12.40 18.98
N ALA A 133 -10.33 13.34 19.24
CA ALA A 133 -11.24 13.88 18.23
C ALA A 133 -10.50 14.59 17.08
N MET A 134 -9.44 15.37 17.38
CA MET A 134 -8.59 15.99 16.38
C MET A 134 -7.92 14.95 15.49
N LEU A 135 -7.37 13.87 16.07
CA LEU A 135 -6.71 12.80 15.31
C LEU A 135 -7.69 12.00 14.45
N ILE A 136 -8.89 11.69 14.97
CA ILE A 136 -9.96 11.02 14.19
C ILE A 136 -10.40 11.91 13.03
N THR A 137 -10.59 13.21 13.28
CA THR A 137 -11.00 14.16 12.24
C THR A 137 -9.93 14.30 11.17
N ALA A 138 -8.66 14.47 11.56
CA ALA A 138 -7.54 14.51 10.63
C ALA A 138 -7.47 13.25 9.76
N ARG A 139 -7.66 12.08 10.38
CA ARG A 139 -7.67 10.79 9.69
C ARG A 139 -8.83 10.68 8.70
N LEU A 140 -10.03 11.11 9.11
CA LEU A 140 -11.23 11.09 8.27
C LEU A 140 -11.06 11.98 7.03
N LEU A 141 -10.53 13.21 7.19
CA LEU A 141 -10.24 14.11 6.08
C LEU A 141 -9.30 13.47 5.06
N ASN A 142 -8.20 12.86 5.53
CA ASN A 142 -7.27 12.15 4.66
C ASN A 142 -7.93 10.97 3.94
N ILE A 143 -8.75 10.17 4.63
CA ILE A 143 -9.47 9.04 4.02
C ILE A 143 -10.44 9.51 2.93
N LEU A 144 -11.16 10.60 3.17
CA LEU A 144 -12.08 11.18 2.17
C LEU A 144 -11.33 11.56 0.90
N VAL A 145 -10.19 12.25 1.04
CA VAL A 145 -9.35 12.63 -0.10
C VAL A 145 -8.77 11.40 -0.81
N ILE A 146 -8.22 10.44 -0.07
CA ILE A 146 -7.67 9.19 -0.64
C ILE A 146 -8.75 8.45 -1.44
N LYS A 147 -9.95 8.26 -0.88
CA LYS A 147 -11.06 7.60 -1.57
C LYS A 147 -11.50 8.32 -2.85
N ARG A 148 -11.44 9.65 -2.86
CA ARG A 148 -11.76 10.44 -4.07
C ARG A 148 -10.68 10.29 -5.14
N ARG A 149 -9.41 10.12 -4.72
CA ARG A 149 -8.25 9.99 -5.60
C ARG A 149 -8.02 8.56 -6.13
N SER A 150 -8.40 7.52 -5.38
CA SER A 150 -8.19 6.10 -5.72
C SER A 150 -9.28 5.48 -6.61
N LYS A 151 -9.84 6.27 -7.53
CA LYS A 151 -10.82 5.78 -8.52
C LYS A 151 -10.11 5.22 -9.75
N LEU A 152 -10.68 4.17 -10.34
CA LEU A 152 -10.18 3.61 -11.59
C LEU A 152 -10.28 4.67 -12.70
N GLY A 153 -9.13 5.09 -13.21
CA GLY A 153 -9.01 5.97 -14.38
C GLY A 153 -8.90 5.18 -15.68
N TRP A 154 -8.43 5.84 -16.74
CA TRP A 154 -8.12 5.19 -18.02
C TRP A 154 -6.91 4.26 -17.90
N LYS A 155 -7.00 3.04 -18.45
CA LYS A 155 -5.96 1.98 -18.37
C LYS A 155 -5.63 1.36 -19.74
N GLY A 156 -5.91 2.07 -20.84
CA GLY A 156 -5.74 1.56 -22.21
C GLY A 156 -7.02 0.99 -22.82
N ALA A 157 -6.91 0.53 -24.07
CA ALA A 157 -8.00 -0.12 -24.78
C ALA A 157 -8.32 -1.50 -24.18
N PRO A 158 -9.61 -1.90 -24.11
CA PRO A 158 -10.01 -3.21 -23.59
C PRO A 158 -9.59 -4.33 -24.54
N GLU A 159 -9.03 -5.40 -23.99
CA GLU A 159 -8.58 -6.60 -24.69
C GLU A 159 -9.12 -7.86 -23.97
N PRO A 160 -10.44 -8.12 -24.09
CA PRO A 160 -11.12 -9.12 -23.27
C PRO A 160 -10.64 -10.54 -23.59
N GLY A 161 -10.37 -11.32 -22.55
CA GLY A 161 -10.02 -12.73 -22.64
C GLY A 161 -8.60 -13.04 -23.11
N VAL A 162 -7.80 -12.03 -23.41
CA VAL A 162 -6.39 -12.21 -23.81
C VAL A 162 -5.55 -12.48 -22.58
N LYS A 163 -4.74 -13.55 -22.61
CA LYS A 163 -3.75 -13.84 -21.56
C LYS A 163 -2.49 -13.02 -21.78
N GLY A 164 -2.02 -12.37 -20.73
CA GLY A 164 -0.77 -11.62 -20.72
C GLY A 164 0.26 -12.24 -19.78
N ASP A 165 1.52 -12.00 -20.12
CA ASP A 165 2.67 -12.41 -19.33
C ASP A 165 3.71 -11.30 -19.41
N LEU A 166 3.99 -10.67 -18.26
CA LEU A 166 4.87 -9.51 -18.16
C LEU A 166 6.12 -9.89 -17.39
N LEU A 167 7.29 -9.51 -17.91
CA LEU A 167 8.53 -9.49 -17.13
C LEU A 167 8.82 -8.05 -16.70
N ILE A 168 8.94 -7.85 -15.38
CA ILE A 168 9.19 -6.56 -14.76
C ILE A 168 10.59 -6.57 -14.14
N LEU A 169 11.42 -5.60 -14.54
CA LEU A 169 12.78 -5.44 -14.06
C LEU A 169 12.83 -4.33 -13.01
N LEU A 170 13.04 -4.70 -11.75
CA LEU A 170 13.24 -3.77 -10.66
C LEU A 170 14.74 -3.57 -10.40
N SER A 171 15.04 -2.47 -9.73
CA SER A 171 16.35 -2.11 -9.22
C SER A 171 16.87 -3.21 -8.29
N GLN A 172 18.20 -3.33 -8.21
CA GLN A 172 18.91 -4.36 -7.44
C GLN A 172 18.73 -5.79 -7.99
N ASP A 173 18.62 -5.94 -9.31
CA ASP A 173 18.47 -7.24 -10.00
C ASP A 173 17.33 -8.09 -9.46
N ARG A 174 16.21 -7.44 -9.14
CA ARG A 174 14.96 -8.10 -8.72
C ARG A 174 14.08 -8.29 -9.95
N TRP A 175 13.69 -9.51 -10.24
CA TRP A 175 12.89 -9.82 -11.43
C TRP A 175 11.54 -10.38 -11.02
N VAL A 176 10.47 -9.84 -11.60
CA VAL A 176 9.11 -10.29 -11.32
C VAL A 176 8.41 -10.65 -12.62
N ARG A 177 7.87 -11.87 -12.71
CA ARG A 177 6.99 -12.30 -13.79
C ARG A 177 5.55 -12.17 -13.33
N MET A 178 4.74 -11.38 -14.02
CA MET A 178 3.33 -11.16 -13.68
C MET A 178 2.43 -11.74 -14.77
N ARG A 179 1.61 -12.73 -14.39
CA ARG A 179 0.68 -13.44 -15.29
C ARG A 179 -0.77 -13.07 -14.97
N GLY A 180 -1.63 -13.05 -15.98
CA GLY A 180 -3.06 -12.78 -15.80
C GLY A 180 -3.76 -12.48 -17.12
N LEU A 181 -4.99 -11.98 -17.05
CA LEU A 181 -5.65 -11.39 -18.22
C LEU A 181 -5.03 -10.02 -18.52
N VAL A 182 -4.89 -9.67 -19.80
CA VAL A 182 -4.29 -8.39 -20.23
C VAL A 182 -5.00 -7.20 -19.59
N ASP A 183 -6.33 -7.21 -19.53
CA ASP A 183 -7.11 -6.14 -18.89
C ASP A 183 -6.84 -6.03 -17.38
N ASP A 184 -6.64 -7.16 -16.70
CA ASP A 184 -6.33 -7.18 -15.27
C ASP A 184 -4.90 -6.72 -15.01
N LEU A 185 -3.96 -7.11 -15.86
CA LEU A 185 -2.57 -6.64 -15.84
C LEU A 185 -2.50 -5.14 -16.09
N LYS A 186 -3.21 -4.61 -17.10
CA LYS A 186 -3.33 -3.17 -17.36
C LYS A 186 -3.91 -2.42 -16.17
N THR A 187 -4.97 -2.97 -15.56
CA THR A 187 -5.62 -2.37 -14.39
C THR A 187 -4.63 -2.14 -13.24
N VAL A 188 -3.74 -3.09 -12.99
CA VAL A 188 -2.79 -3.00 -11.88
C VAL A 188 -1.45 -2.34 -12.25
N THR A 189 -1.04 -2.34 -13.52
CA THR A 189 0.28 -1.82 -13.94
C THR A 189 0.24 -0.45 -14.61
N SER A 190 -0.82 -0.15 -15.36
CA SER A 190 -0.89 1.04 -16.21
C SER A 190 -1.47 2.24 -15.46
N GLY A 191 -1.02 3.45 -15.77
CA GLY A 191 -1.49 4.71 -15.18
C GLY A 191 -1.20 4.84 -13.68
N SER A 192 -1.32 6.06 -13.17
CA SER A 192 -1.14 6.32 -11.75
C SER A 192 -2.18 5.58 -10.90
N TRP A 193 -1.78 5.21 -9.69
CA TRP A 193 -2.66 4.62 -8.69
C TRP A 193 -3.67 5.63 -8.17
N MET A 194 -3.21 6.85 -7.90
CA MET A 194 -4.04 7.95 -7.41
C MET A 194 -3.98 9.12 -8.38
N ARG A 195 -5.13 9.71 -8.65
CA ARG A 195 -5.21 11.00 -9.35
C ARG A 195 -4.43 12.07 -8.58
N GLU A 196 -3.91 13.05 -9.31
CA GLU A 196 -3.37 14.28 -8.72
C GLU A 196 -4.40 14.97 -7.81
N GLU A 197 -3.90 15.60 -6.76
CA GLU A 197 -4.70 16.29 -5.75
C GLU A 197 -5.24 17.62 -6.30
N THR A 198 -6.54 17.88 -6.17
CA THR A 198 -7.10 19.22 -6.46
C THR A 198 -6.82 20.21 -5.34
N THR A 199 -6.94 21.51 -5.60
CA THR A 199 -6.76 22.57 -4.59
C THR A 199 -7.67 22.39 -3.36
N VAL A 200 -8.93 21.99 -3.57
CA VAL A 200 -9.88 21.75 -2.47
C VAL A 200 -9.50 20.51 -1.66
N GLU A 201 -9.08 19.44 -2.32
CA GLU A 201 -8.58 18.23 -1.64
C GLU A 201 -7.30 18.55 -0.83
N SER A 202 -6.36 19.32 -1.41
CA SER A 202 -5.16 19.81 -0.72
C SER A 202 -5.51 20.65 0.50
N PHE A 203 -6.55 21.47 0.45
CA PHE A 203 -6.99 22.23 1.61
C PHE A 203 -7.41 21.30 2.76
N PHE A 204 -8.23 20.28 2.49
CA PHE A 204 -8.64 19.32 3.52
C PHE A 204 -7.47 18.51 4.09
N VAL A 205 -6.51 18.09 3.24
CA VAL A 205 -5.29 17.42 3.72
C VAL A 205 -4.49 18.35 4.62
N ASN A 206 -4.30 19.62 4.23
CA ASN A 206 -3.59 20.62 5.04
C ASN A 206 -4.28 20.87 6.39
N VAL A 207 -5.62 20.95 6.42
CA VAL A 207 -6.39 21.06 7.67
C VAL A 207 -6.14 19.85 8.57
N GLY A 208 -6.19 18.63 8.00
CA GLY A 208 -5.84 17.41 8.74
C GLY A 208 -4.43 17.44 9.31
N THR A 209 -3.45 17.90 8.52
CA THR A 209 -2.06 18.06 8.96
C THR A 209 -1.93 19.07 10.11
N ILE A 210 -2.61 20.21 10.03
CA ILE A 210 -2.62 21.21 11.11
C ILE A 210 -3.23 20.63 12.39
N LEU A 211 -4.31 19.86 12.29
CA LEU A 211 -4.91 19.18 13.45
C LEU A 211 -3.93 18.22 14.13
N VAL A 212 -3.16 17.45 13.36
CA VAL A 212 -2.11 16.56 13.90
C VAL A 212 -0.97 17.36 14.55
N TYR A 213 -0.58 18.51 13.98
CA TYR A 213 0.45 19.37 14.58
C TYR A 213 -0.03 20.15 15.81
N ALA A 214 -1.32 20.45 15.89
CA ALA A 214 -1.92 21.13 17.04
C ALA A 214 -2.20 20.18 18.21
N SER A 215 -2.46 18.90 17.94
CA SER A 215 -2.83 17.91 18.97
C SER A 215 -1.82 17.78 20.13
N PRO A 216 -0.48 17.88 19.93
CA PRO A 216 0.49 17.85 21.02
C PRO A 216 0.38 19.06 21.96
N ALA A 217 0.08 20.25 21.42
CA ALA A 217 -0.11 21.46 22.22
C ALA A 217 -1.34 21.33 23.11
N VAL A 218 -2.44 20.77 22.58
CA VAL A 218 -3.65 20.47 23.36
C VAL A 218 -3.40 19.37 24.39
N ALA A 219 -2.58 18.37 24.05
CA ALA A 219 -2.25 17.26 24.93
C ALA A 219 -1.45 17.66 26.19
N VAL A 220 -0.80 18.83 26.21
CA VAL A 220 -0.10 19.33 27.42
C VAL A 220 -1.08 19.62 28.56
N ASN A 221 -2.32 19.98 28.22
CA ASN A 221 -3.37 20.27 29.20
C ASN A 221 -4.12 19.00 29.67
N ALA A 222 -3.85 17.85 29.04
CA ALA A 222 -4.47 16.59 29.42
C ALA A 222 -3.90 16.07 30.74
N SER A 223 -4.69 15.27 31.45
CA SER A 223 -4.23 14.62 32.67
C SER A 223 -3.06 13.67 32.37
N ALA A 224 -2.20 13.39 33.37
CA ALA A 224 -1.10 12.44 33.21
C ALA A 224 -1.62 11.04 32.78
N ALA A 225 -2.76 10.62 33.34
CA ALA A 225 -3.43 9.37 32.97
C ALA A 225 -3.93 9.40 31.51
N GLY A 226 -4.61 10.46 31.10
CA GLY A 226 -5.12 10.60 29.73
C GLY A 226 -4.01 10.69 28.69
N GLY A 227 -2.94 11.44 29.00
CA GLY A 227 -1.72 11.45 28.21
C GLY A 227 -1.12 10.05 28.06
N LEU A 228 -1.02 9.28 29.14
CA LEU A 228 -0.49 7.91 29.09
C LEU A 228 -1.38 6.97 28.24
N LEU A 229 -2.71 7.08 28.37
CA LEU A 229 -3.67 6.31 27.56
C LEU A 229 -3.54 6.60 26.06
N ILE A 230 -3.43 7.87 25.67
CA ILE A 230 -3.27 8.26 24.27
C ILE A 230 -1.91 7.81 23.74
N GLY A 231 -0.85 7.99 24.53
CA GLY A 231 0.50 7.56 24.16
C GLY A 231 0.59 6.05 23.95
N SER A 232 0.03 5.26 24.86
CA SER A 232 0.00 3.80 24.75
C SER A 232 -0.86 3.34 23.57
N LEU A 233 -2.02 3.97 23.34
CA LEU A 233 -2.86 3.72 22.17
C LEU A 233 -2.06 3.86 20.87
N LEU A 234 -1.38 5.00 20.68
CA LEU A 234 -0.63 5.29 19.46
C LEU A 234 0.53 4.32 19.23
N LEU A 235 1.22 3.90 20.29
CA LEU A 235 2.31 2.92 20.17
C LEU A 235 1.80 1.51 19.87
N ILE A 236 0.75 1.06 20.55
CA ILE A 236 0.16 -0.27 20.36
C ILE A 236 -0.43 -0.37 18.94
N THR A 237 -1.22 0.60 18.54
CA THR A 237 -1.82 0.65 17.18
C THR A 237 -0.76 0.74 16.08
N LEU A 238 0.34 1.46 16.31
CA LEU A 238 1.48 1.48 15.39
C LEU A 238 2.09 0.09 15.22
N ALA A 239 2.36 -0.60 16.32
CA ALA A 239 2.91 -1.96 16.31
C ALA A 239 1.94 -2.93 15.61
N LEU A 240 0.64 -2.84 15.92
CA LEU A 240 -0.40 -3.64 15.28
C LEU A 240 -0.46 -3.39 13.77
N LEU A 241 -0.37 -2.13 13.33
CA LEU A 241 -0.41 -1.80 11.91
C LEU A 241 0.86 -2.24 11.18
N GLY A 242 2.02 -2.10 11.82
CA GLY A 242 3.29 -2.63 11.31
C GLY A 242 3.23 -4.15 11.11
N LEU A 243 2.69 -4.87 12.11
CA LEU A 243 2.48 -6.31 12.03
C LEU A 243 1.46 -6.68 10.94
N CYS A 244 0.35 -5.95 10.83
CA CYS A 244 -0.62 -6.12 9.76
C CYS A 244 0.02 -5.98 8.38
N ASN A 245 0.87 -4.97 8.19
CA ASN A 245 1.58 -4.74 6.94
C ASN A 245 2.55 -5.88 6.64
N ALA A 246 3.35 -6.30 7.63
CA ALA A 246 4.31 -7.39 7.48
C ALA A 246 3.64 -8.73 7.14
N LEU A 247 2.50 -9.04 7.76
CA LEU A 247 1.75 -10.28 7.53
C LEU A 247 0.91 -10.28 6.24
N THR A 248 0.65 -9.11 5.65
CA THR A 248 -0.13 -9.02 4.41
C THR A 248 0.71 -9.49 3.23
N GLU A 249 0.39 -10.64 2.64
CA GLU A 249 1.14 -11.23 1.53
C GLU A 249 0.62 -10.83 0.15
N THR A 250 -0.63 -10.39 0.07
CA THR A 250 -1.31 -10.03 -1.19
C THR A 250 -1.50 -8.52 -1.29
N GLN A 251 -1.52 -8.03 -2.52
CA GLN A 251 -1.96 -6.67 -2.81
C GLN A 251 -3.35 -6.71 -3.45
N HIS A 252 -4.22 -5.80 -3.04
CA HIS A 252 -5.46 -5.53 -3.75
C HIS A 252 -5.34 -4.18 -4.46
N MET A 253 -5.75 -4.14 -5.73
CA MET A 253 -5.66 -2.95 -6.56
C MET A 253 -6.85 -2.91 -7.53
N PHE A 254 -7.70 -1.88 -7.44
CA PHE A 254 -8.89 -1.70 -8.28
C PHE A 254 -9.77 -2.96 -8.44
N GLY A 255 -9.98 -3.71 -7.36
CA GLY A 255 -10.77 -4.95 -7.37
C GLY A 255 -10.01 -6.19 -7.83
N ARG A 256 -8.74 -6.06 -8.24
CA ARG A 256 -7.84 -7.17 -8.58
C ARG A 256 -6.95 -7.54 -7.41
N THR A 257 -6.49 -8.79 -7.38
CA THR A 257 -5.60 -9.30 -6.33
C THR A 257 -4.31 -9.81 -6.93
N LEU A 258 -3.17 -9.31 -6.47
CA LEU A 258 -1.84 -9.82 -6.81
C LEU A 258 -1.38 -10.80 -5.73
N ARG A 259 -0.93 -11.98 -6.15
CA ARG A 259 -0.45 -13.04 -5.26
C ARG A 259 0.74 -13.77 -5.86
N ILE A 260 1.68 -14.18 -5.01
CA ILE A 260 2.79 -15.08 -5.37
C ILE A 260 2.26 -16.51 -5.52
N VAL A 261 2.53 -17.14 -6.66
CA VAL A 261 2.07 -18.50 -6.97
C VAL A 261 3.17 -19.53 -6.82
N GLU A 262 4.39 -19.17 -7.22
CA GLU A 262 5.54 -20.07 -7.29
C GLU A 262 6.64 -19.61 -6.31
N PRO A 263 7.43 -20.54 -5.74
CA PRO A 263 8.58 -20.16 -4.93
C PRO A 263 9.60 -19.39 -5.79
N PRO A 264 10.30 -18.38 -5.23
CA PRO A 264 11.29 -17.61 -5.97
C PRO A 264 12.38 -18.50 -6.57
N LYS A 265 12.61 -18.38 -7.88
CA LYS A 265 13.63 -19.17 -8.59
C LYS A 265 14.93 -18.38 -8.71
N LYS A 266 16.01 -18.90 -8.15
CA LYS A 266 17.34 -18.27 -8.18
C LYS A 266 18.02 -18.48 -9.53
N TYR A 267 18.66 -17.43 -10.05
CA TYR A 267 19.52 -17.51 -11.23
C TYR A 267 20.95 -17.09 -10.90
N ARG A 268 21.92 -17.66 -11.61
CA ARG A 268 23.34 -17.27 -11.46
C ARG A 268 23.64 -16.02 -12.27
N ARG A 269 23.13 -15.95 -13.49
CA ARG A 269 23.28 -14.79 -14.38
C ARG A 269 21.92 -14.33 -14.88
N ARG A 270 21.84 -13.03 -15.19
CA ARG A 270 20.68 -12.45 -15.88
C ARG A 270 20.44 -13.11 -17.24
N LEU A 271 21.51 -13.55 -17.92
CA LEU A 271 21.40 -14.26 -19.21
C LEU A 271 20.68 -15.60 -19.07
N ASP A 272 20.97 -16.40 -18.03
CA ASP A 272 20.32 -17.69 -17.79
C ASP A 272 18.80 -17.54 -17.65
N LEU A 273 18.36 -16.47 -16.97
CA LEU A 273 16.95 -16.09 -16.85
C LEU A 273 16.34 -15.81 -18.23
N VAL A 274 17.00 -14.97 -19.03
CA VAL A 274 16.51 -14.57 -20.35
C VAL A 274 16.40 -15.78 -21.26
N GLU A 275 17.43 -16.62 -21.32
CA GLU A 275 17.42 -17.83 -22.16
C GLU A 275 16.26 -18.76 -21.79
N GLU A 276 15.95 -18.93 -20.51
CA GLU A 276 14.79 -19.72 -20.08
C GLU A 276 13.48 -19.06 -20.50
N LEU A 277 13.31 -17.76 -20.26
CA LEU A 277 12.06 -17.07 -20.58
C LEU A 277 11.84 -16.93 -22.10
N VAL A 278 12.91 -16.81 -22.89
CA VAL A 278 12.86 -16.83 -24.36
C VAL A 278 12.43 -18.20 -24.85
N LYS A 279 12.95 -19.29 -24.27
CA LYS A 279 12.50 -20.66 -24.59
C LYS A 279 11.01 -20.84 -24.28
N VAL A 280 10.52 -20.27 -23.18
CA VAL A 280 9.12 -20.37 -22.77
C VAL A 280 8.18 -19.50 -23.62
N SER A 281 8.59 -18.29 -24.00
CA SER A 281 7.78 -17.37 -24.80
C SER A 281 7.88 -17.60 -26.31
N GLY A 282 8.94 -18.28 -26.76
CA GLY A 282 9.24 -18.46 -28.19
C GLY A 282 9.68 -17.17 -28.89
N ARG A 283 9.95 -16.09 -28.15
CA ARG A 283 10.33 -14.76 -28.68
C ARG A 283 11.40 -14.11 -27.81
N ASN A 284 12.20 -13.24 -28.42
CA ASN A 284 13.32 -12.53 -27.77
C ASN A 284 13.24 -11.00 -27.93
N ASP A 285 12.27 -10.48 -28.66
CA ASP A 285 12.06 -9.05 -28.93
C ASP A 285 11.84 -8.23 -27.65
N TRP A 286 11.05 -8.73 -26.70
CA TRP A 286 10.88 -8.10 -25.39
C TRP A 286 12.22 -8.02 -24.61
N ALA A 287 13.08 -9.01 -24.75
CA ALA A 287 14.36 -9.08 -24.04
C ALA A 287 15.39 -8.11 -24.65
N ILE A 288 15.39 -7.99 -25.98
CA ILE A 288 16.17 -6.98 -26.70
C ILE A 288 15.68 -5.58 -26.34
N GLY A 289 14.36 -5.34 -26.39
CA GLY A 289 13.76 -4.04 -26.09
C GLY A 289 13.98 -3.57 -24.65
N MET A 290 14.12 -4.50 -23.70
CA MET A 290 14.50 -4.19 -22.31
C MET A 290 16.02 -4.11 -22.08
N GLY A 291 16.83 -4.31 -23.12
CA GLY A 291 18.30 -4.27 -23.02
C GLY A 291 18.89 -5.42 -22.20
N MET A 292 18.21 -6.57 -22.15
CA MET A 292 18.71 -7.75 -21.43
C MET A 292 19.68 -8.59 -22.28
N ILE A 293 19.52 -8.52 -23.60
CA ILE A 293 20.38 -9.17 -24.61
C ILE A 293 20.59 -8.21 -25.79
N VAL A 294 21.66 -8.45 -26.54
CA VAL A 294 21.99 -7.71 -27.77
C VAL A 294 21.28 -8.40 -28.96
N PRO A 295 20.84 -7.66 -30.00
CA PRO A 295 20.25 -8.23 -31.22
C PRO A 295 21.15 -9.23 -31.94
#